data_AF-A0A1M7V1H9-F1
#
_entry.id   AF-A0A1M7V1H9-F1
#
_cell.length_a   1.000
_cell.length_b   1.000
_cell.length_c   1.000
_cell.angle_alpha   90.00
_cell.angle_beta   90.00
_cell.angle_gamma   90.00
#
_symmetry.space_group_name_H-M   'P 1'
#
loop_
_entity.id
_entity.type
_entity.pdbx_description
1 polymer ?
#
loop_
_entity_poly.entity_id
_entity_poly.type
_entity_poly.pdbx_seq_one_letter_code
_entity_poly.pdbx_strand_id
1 'polypeptide(L)'
;MSDRPLRRALDRAGEKPPPNGSQSAKKNYAQRLSNHLAQTLADALRPHFPTVTPAADGTGQESAVGVARGQKRLDVKVTDPTLGLLLSVSIKTYSFQDYSPSKGRLGRWTKNIVRNDHELRGEAMVLHQRQPYSVLVGAMFEPLPITQDGNPSTTSDVGKSSFAHHVTTLSKRAGRGKRPVHGAGDGAWVDLGAEDPRY
;
A
#
# COMPACT_ATOMS: atom_id res chain seq x y z
N MET A 1 -15.68 -23.99 7.90
CA MET A 1 -15.77 -22.63 7.33
C MET A 1 -14.37 -22.22 6.87
N SER A 2 -14.20 -21.79 5.62
CA SER A 2 -12.91 -21.26 5.14
C SER A 2 -12.56 -20.01 5.96
N ASP A 3 -11.38 -19.98 6.59
CA ASP A 3 -10.88 -18.79 7.26
C ASP A 3 -10.74 -17.67 6.22
N ARG A 4 -11.46 -16.56 6.42
CA ARG A 4 -11.43 -15.38 5.54
C ARG A 4 -10.74 -14.24 6.29
N PRO A 5 -9.41 -14.28 6.43
CA PRO A 5 -8.67 -13.37 7.31
C PRO A 5 -8.87 -11.89 6.93
N LEU A 6 -8.89 -11.57 5.64
CA LEU A 6 -9.16 -10.20 5.16
C LEU A 6 -10.59 -9.74 5.48
N ARG A 7 -11.57 -10.65 5.43
CA ARG A 7 -12.94 -10.32 5.80
C ARG A 7 -13.03 -10.02 7.29
N ARG A 8 -12.37 -10.81 8.14
CA ARG A 8 -12.29 -10.58 9.59
C ARG A 8 -11.68 -9.21 9.91
N ALA A 9 -10.63 -8.79 9.19
CA ALA A 9 -10.05 -7.46 9.35
C ALA A 9 -11.04 -6.33 9.02
N LEU A 10 -11.81 -6.49 7.94
CA LEU A 10 -12.85 -5.56 7.55
C LEU A 10 -13.96 -5.48 8.59
N ASP A 11 -14.45 -6.62 9.09
CA ASP A 11 -15.51 -6.66 10.10
C ASP A 11 -15.05 -6.00 11.42
N ARG A 12 -13.80 -6.22 11.83
CA ARG A 12 -13.21 -5.60 13.03
C ARG A 12 -12.97 -4.10 12.91
N ALA A 13 -12.80 -3.55 11.70
CA ALA A 13 -12.70 -2.11 11.49
C ALA A 13 -13.97 -1.35 11.92
N GLY A 14 -15.08 -2.09 12.07
CA GLY A 14 -16.38 -1.59 12.51
C GLY A 14 -17.12 -0.88 11.38
N GLU A 15 -18.14 -0.13 11.75
CA GLU A 15 -18.99 0.56 10.79
C GLU A 15 -18.20 1.62 10.00
N LYS A 16 -18.31 1.52 8.68
CA LYS A 16 -17.73 2.50 7.76
C LYS A 16 -18.61 3.75 7.76
N PRO A 17 -18.06 4.94 8.09
CA PRO A 17 -18.84 6.16 8.09
C PRO A 17 -19.34 6.50 6.68
N PRO A 18 -20.43 7.28 6.56
CA PRO A 18 -20.96 7.64 5.25
C PRO A 18 -19.97 8.52 4.47
N PRO A 19 -20.05 8.56 3.13
CA PRO A 19 -19.15 9.35 2.30
C PRO A 19 -19.16 10.87 2.57
N ASN A 20 -20.24 11.41 3.14
CA ASN A 20 -20.35 12.81 3.59
C ASN A 20 -19.98 13.00 5.08
N GLY A 21 -19.58 11.93 5.78
CA GLY A 21 -19.16 11.98 7.18
C GLY A 21 -17.91 12.83 7.40
N SER A 22 -17.66 13.19 8.66
CA SER A 22 -16.53 14.05 9.04
C SER A 22 -15.18 13.45 8.65
N GLN A 23 -14.21 14.32 8.37
CA GLN A 23 -12.84 13.88 8.06
C GLN A 23 -12.22 13.06 9.20
N SER A 24 -12.51 13.42 10.45
CA SER A 24 -12.07 12.69 11.64
C SER A 24 -12.64 11.26 11.68
N ALA A 25 -13.94 11.10 11.45
CA ALA A 25 -14.57 9.77 11.42
C ALA A 25 -13.97 8.87 10.32
N LYS A 26 -13.76 9.43 9.12
CA LYS A 26 -13.13 8.73 7.99
C LYS A 26 -11.70 8.32 8.29
N LYS A 27 -10.91 9.22 8.90
CA LYS A 27 -9.53 8.94 9.33
C LYS A 27 -9.50 7.81 10.36
N ASN A 28 -10.36 7.86 11.37
CA ASN A 28 -10.40 6.86 12.44
C ASN A 28 -10.79 5.49 11.89
N TYR A 29 -11.76 5.41 10.97
CA TYR A 29 -12.10 4.17 10.28
C TYR A 29 -10.91 3.62 9.49
N ALA A 30 -10.26 4.47 8.67
CA ALA A 30 -9.11 4.05 7.86
C ALA A 30 -7.95 3.53 8.74
N GLN A 31 -7.68 4.18 9.87
CA GLN A 31 -6.67 3.71 10.83
C GLN A 31 -7.02 2.35 11.42
N ARG A 32 -8.25 2.15 11.91
CA ARG A 32 -8.67 0.84 12.44
C ARG A 32 -8.56 -0.26 11.40
N LEU A 33 -8.98 0.03 10.17
CA LEU A 33 -8.87 -0.92 9.06
C LEU A 33 -7.40 -1.27 8.79
N SER A 34 -6.51 -0.28 8.65
CA SER A 34 -5.08 -0.51 8.44
C SER A 34 -4.46 -1.32 9.57
N ASN A 35 -4.80 -1.02 10.83
CA ASN A 35 -4.32 -1.74 12.01
C ASN A 35 -4.71 -3.24 11.99
N HIS A 36 -5.95 -3.55 11.64
CA HIS A 36 -6.40 -4.94 11.55
C HIS A 36 -5.85 -5.68 10.33
N LEU A 37 -5.61 -4.97 9.22
CA LEU A 37 -4.92 -5.54 8.06
C LEU A 37 -3.45 -5.83 8.37
N ALA A 38 -2.76 -4.94 9.10
CA ALA A 38 -1.39 -5.16 9.56
C ALA A 38 -1.28 -6.40 10.44
N GLN A 39 -2.18 -6.55 11.43
CA GLN A 39 -2.26 -7.75 12.25
C GLN A 39 -2.46 -9.00 11.39
N THR A 40 -3.38 -8.94 10.43
CA THR A 40 -3.71 -10.06 9.56
C THR A 40 -2.53 -10.52 8.71
N LEU A 41 -1.78 -9.57 8.16
CA LEU A 41 -0.58 -9.87 7.38
C LEU A 41 0.55 -10.40 8.27
N ALA A 42 0.76 -9.82 9.45
CA ALA A 42 1.75 -10.32 10.40
C ALA A 42 1.42 -11.74 10.87
N ASP A 43 0.16 -12.04 11.17
CA ASP A 43 -0.29 -13.38 11.54
C ASP A 43 0.00 -14.41 10.44
N ALA A 44 -0.24 -14.05 9.17
CA ALA A 44 0.06 -14.92 8.04
C ALA A 44 1.56 -15.14 7.81
N LEU A 45 2.39 -14.14 8.10
CA LEU A 45 3.85 -14.22 7.94
C LEU A 45 4.55 -14.92 9.12
N ARG A 46 3.94 -14.93 10.30
CA ARG A 46 4.56 -15.40 11.55
C ARG A 46 5.11 -16.83 11.52
N PRO A 47 4.50 -17.81 10.82
CA PRO A 47 5.08 -19.15 10.69
C PRO A 47 6.48 -19.17 10.05
N HIS A 48 6.77 -18.19 9.20
CA HIS A 48 8.08 -18.03 8.55
C HIS A 48 8.96 -17.01 9.27
N PHE A 49 8.35 -16.03 9.94
CA PHE A 49 9.04 -14.94 10.61
C PHE A 49 8.48 -14.74 12.02
N PRO A 50 8.95 -15.50 13.03
CA PRO A 50 8.43 -15.43 14.39
C PRO A 50 8.56 -14.04 15.03
N THR A 51 9.52 -13.23 14.58
CA THR A 51 9.79 -11.86 15.06
C THR A 51 8.98 -10.79 14.33
N VAL A 52 8.06 -11.16 13.42
CA VAL A 52 7.23 -10.19 12.71
C VAL A 52 6.39 -9.35 13.68
N THR A 53 6.33 -8.06 13.42
CA THR A 53 5.44 -7.13 14.13
C THR A 53 4.32 -6.66 13.18
N PRO A 54 3.08 -6.46 13.66
CA PRO A 54 2.64 -6.63 15.05
C PRO A 54 2.71 -8.08 15.56
N ALA A 55 2.99 -8.23 16.85
CA ALA A 55 3.01 -9.53 17.50
C ALA A 55 1.59 -10.13 17.60
N ALA A 56 1.45 -11.39 18.01
CA ALA A 56 0.17 -12.09 18.03
C ALA A 56 -0.89 -11.43 18.95
N ASP A 57 -0.44 -10.72 19.98
CA ASP A 57 -1.27 -9.96 20.92
C ASP A 57 -1.55 -8.51 20.45
N GLY A 58 -1.02 -8.11 19.29
CA GLY A 58 -1.14 -6.76 18.74
C GLY A 58 -0.07 -5.77 19.21
N THR A 59 0.86 -6.18 20.07
CA THR A 59 1.98 -5.32 20.47
C THR A 59 2.92 -5.03 19.30
N GLY A 60 3.60 -3.88 19.34
CA GLY A 60 4.53 -3.48 18.28
C GLY A 60 3.86 -2.97 16.99
N GLN A 61 2.58 -2.61 17.05
CA GLN A 61 1.90 -1.90 15.97
C GLN A 61 2.55 -0.55 15.68
N GLU A 62 2.76 -0.25 14.39
CA GLU A 62 3.50 0.93 13.92
C GLU A 62 4.90 1.08 14.58
N SER A 63 5.54 -0.03 14.93
CA SER A 63 6.80 0.03 15.67
C SER A 63 7.92 0.66 14.84
N ALA A 64 8.69 1.55 15.47
CA ALA A 64 9.75 2.30 14.81
C ALA A 64 10.95 1.44 14.39
N VAL A 65 11.57 1.77 13.26
CA VAL A 65 12.89 1.29 12.84
C VAL A 65 13.82 2.48 12.65
N GLY A 66 15.09 2.30 13.01
CA GLY A 66 16.11 3.32 12.77
C GLY A 66 16.37 3.50 11.29
N VAL A 67 16.46 4.75 10.84
CA VAL A 67 16.83 5.12 9.46
C VAL A 67 18.09 5.99 9.49
N ALA A 68 18.57 6.45 8.33
CA ALA A 68 19.79 7.28 8.28
C ALA A 68 19.67 8.57 9.09
N ARG A 69 18.46 9.16 9.15
CA ARG A 69 18.14 10.31 9.99
C ARG A 69 16.83 10.06 10.75
N GLY A 70 16.94 9.71 12.04
CA GLY A 70 15.79 9.50 12.91
C GLY A 70 15.20 8.09 12.84
N GLN A 71 13.87 8.01 12.90
CA GLN A 71 13.12 6.75 12.93
C GLN A 71 11.90 6.79 12.02
N LYS A 72 11.53 5.63 11.47
CA LYS A 72 10.32 5.45 10.66
C LYS A 72 9.42 4.38 11.29
N ARG A 73 8.13 4.67 11.41
CA ARG A 73 7.10 3.69 11.81
C ARG A 73 6.66 2.88 10.59
N LEU A 74 6.56 1.57 10.76
CA LEU A 74 6.19 0.62 9.71
C LEU A 74 4.96 -0.18 10.14
N ASP A 75 4.05 -0.46 9.20
CA ASP A 75 2.80 -1.16 9.51
C ASP A 75 3.06 -2.63 9.86
N VAL A 76 3.88 -3.30 9.06
CA VAL A 76 4.39 -4.66 9.32
C VAL A 76 5.88 -4.69 9.05
N LYS A 77 6.67 -5.28 9.95
CA LYS A 77 8.10 -5.48 9.70
C LYS A 77 8.62 -6.79 10.27
N VAL A 78 9.66 -7.31 9.63
CA VAL A 78 10.50 -8.40 10.11
C VAL A 78 11.91 -7.86 10.27
N THR A 79 12.45 -7.97 11.48
CA THR A 79 13.82 -7.57 11.79
C THR A 79 14.60 -8.75 12.35
N ASP A 80 15.85 -8.84 11.94
CA ASP A 80 16.85 -9.73 12.50
C ASP A 80 17.87 -8.90 13.30
N PRO A 81 18.28 -9.33 14.51
CA PRO A 81 19.24 -8.57 15.32
C PRO A 81 20.60 -8.36 14.66
N THR A 82 21.02 -9.27 13.77
CA THR A 82 22.31 -9.23 13.09
C THR A 82 22.22 -8.55 11.72
N LEU A 83 21.19 -8.86 10.93
CA LEU A 83 21.02 -8.40 9.55
C LEU A 83 20.21 -7.11 9.43
N GLY A 84 19.49 -6.71 10.48
CA GLY A 84 18.63 -5.53 10.47
C GLY A 84 17.25 -5.81 9.87
N LEU A 85 16.71 -4.86 9.11
CA LEU A 85 15.37 -4.98 8.53
C LEU A 85 15.40 -5.96 7.34
N LEU A 86 14.61 -7.03 7.43
CA LEU A 86 14.48 -8.03 6.37
C LEU A 86 13.30 -7.72 5.44
N LEU A 87 12.15 -7.40 6.01
CA LEU A 87 10.90 -7.14 5.30
C LEU A 87 10.17 -5.97 5.94
N SER A 88 9.60 -5.10 5.11
CA SER A 88 8.58 -4.12 5.50
C SER A 88 7.37 -4.24 4.57
N VAL A 89 6.17 -4.15 5.14
CA VAL A 89 4.94 -3.96 4.38
C VAL A 89 4.31 -2.63 4.78
N SER A 90 4.12 -1.75 3.80
CA SER A 90 3.43 -0.46 3.94
C SER A 90 2.01 -0.62 3.40
N ILE A 91 1.00 -0.38 4.24
CA ILE A 91 -0.42 -0.62 3.93
C ILE A 91 -1.07 0.70 3.55
N LYS A 92 -1.73 0.72 2.39
CA LYS A 92 -2.51 1.87 1.91
C LYS A 92 -3.96 1.45 1.73
N THR A 93 -4.86 2.11 2.44
CA THR A 93 -6.31 1.83 2.39
C THR A 93 -7.08 2.92 1.65
N TYR A 94 -7.81 2.55 0.61
CA TYR A 94 -8.75 3.42 -0.10
C TYR A 94 -10.16 3.16 0.40
N SER A 95 -10.61 4.00 1.33
CA SER A 95 -11.90 3.77 1.99
C SER A 95 -13.04 4.60 1.41
N PHE A 96 -12.80 5.78 0.83
CA PHE A 96 -13.87 6.73 0.47
C PHE A 96 -13.67 7.35 -0.90
N GLN A 97 -14.78 7.59 -1.61
CA GLN A 97 -14.83 8.41 -2.82
C GLN A 97 -14.50 9.87 -2.53
N ASP A 98 -14.18 10.60 -3.59
CA ASP A 98 -14.03 12.04 -3.59
C ASP A 98 -15.37 12.74 -3.43
N TYR A 99 -15.81 12.97 -2.20
CA TYR A 99 -16.98 13.81 -1.94
C TYR A 99 -16.66 15.27 -2.24
N SER A 100 -17.44 15.90 -3.12
CA SER A 100 -17.38 17.34 -3.40
C SER A 100 -18.55 18.03 -2.70
N PRO A 101 -18.32 18.76 -1.59
CA PRO A 101 -19.38 19.49 -0.90
C PRO A 101 -20.06 20.52 -1.80
N SER A 102 -19.29 21.21 -2.64
CA SER A 102 -19.79 22.23 -3.56
C SER A 102 -20.70 21.68 -4.67
N LYS A 103 -20.51 20.42 -5.07
CA LYS A 103 -21.33 19.76 -6.10
C LYS A 103 -22.37 18.81 -5.51
N GLY A 104 -22.41 18.64 -4.18
CA GLY A 104 -23.32 17.73 -3.48
C GLY A 104 -23.25 16.27 -3.94
N ARG A 105 -22.15 15.86 -4.60
CA ARG A 105 -22.06 14.54 -5.26
C ARG A 105 -20.75 13.84 -4.99
N LEU A 106 -20.83 12.51 -5.07
CA LEU A 106 -19.66 11.64 -5.02
C LEU A 106 -18.94 11.67 -6.35
N GLY A 107 -17.64 11.92 -6.28
CA GLY A 107 -16.70 11.76 -7.35
C GLY A 107 -16.13 10.35 -7.37
N ARG A 108 -14.97 10.22 -8.01
CA ARG A 108 -14.27 8.97 -8.22
C ARG A 108 -13.38 8.59 -7.04
N TRP A 109 -12.69 7.45 -7.13
CA TRP A 109 -11.62 7.06 -6.22
C TRP A 109 -10.26 7.47 -6.74
N THR A 110 -10.19 8.60 -7.44
CA THR A 110 -8.98 9.17 -8.03
C THR A 110 -8.03 9.78 -7.00
N LYS A 111 -8.41 9.76 -5.72
CA LYS A 111 -7.69 10.45 -4.65
C LYS A 111 -6.22 10.01 -4.57
N ASN A 112 -5.35 10.96 -4.91
CA ASN A 112 -3.94 11.08 -4.55
C ASN A 112 -3.09 9.80 -4.62
N ILE A 113 -3.30 8.95 -5.63
CA ILE A 113 -2.39 7.84 -5.92
C ILE A 113 -0.95 8.34 -6.15
N VAL A 114 -0.81 9.53 -6.75
CA VAL A 114 0.49 10.21 -6.92
C VAL A 114 1.15 10.51 -5.57
N ARG A 115 0.39 11.03 -4.59
CA ARG A 115 0.93 11.22 -3.23
C ARG A 115 1.31 9.89 -2.60
N ASN A 116 0.49 8.85 -2.74
CA ASN A 116 0.83 7.53 -2.20
C ASN A 116 2.09 6.95 -2.86
N ASP A 117 2.28 7.14 -4.18
CA ASP A 117 3.51 6.81 -4.89
C ASP A 117 4.71 7.56 -4.31
N HIS A 118 4.60 8.88 -4.11
CA HIS A 118 5.65 9.69 -3.51
C HIS A 118 5.97 9.25 -2.07
N GLU A 119 4.96 8.93 -1.27
CA GLU A 119 5.13 8.42 0.10
C GLU A 119 5.86 7.07 0.11
N LEU A 120 5.46 6.13 -0.76
CA LEU A 120 6.09 4.81 -0.87
C LEU A 120 7.53 4.92 -1.39
N ARG A 121 7.79 5.78 -2.37
CA ARG A 121 9.14 6.08 -2.85
C ARG A 121 10.01 6.66 -1.73
N GLY A 122 9.50 7.66 -1.01
CA GLY A 122 10.23 8.27 0.09
C GLY A 122 10.55 7.27 1.20
N GLU A 123 9.61 6.38 1.54
CA GLU A 123 9.83 5.29 2.48
C GLU A 123 10.93 4.34 2.00
N ALA A 124 10.87 3.93 0.72
CA ALA A 124 11.88 3.06 0.14
C ALA A 124 13.28 3.67 0.17
N MET A 125 13.42 4.93 -0.27
CA MET A 125 14.69 5.66 -0.24
C MET A 125 15.26 5.73 1.17
N VAL A 126 14.45 6.11 2.16
CA VAL A 126 14.91 6.32 3.54
C VAL A 126 15.29 5.00 4.22
N LEU A 127 14.53 3.92 3.99
CA LEU A 127 14.84 2.60 4.56
C LEU A 127 16.10 2.00 3.92
N HIS A 128 16.22 2.04 2.59
CA HIS A 128 17.35 1.44 1.87
C HIS A 128 18.69 2.15 2.10
N GLN A 129 18.70 3.41 2.56
CA GLN A 129 19.92 4.08 3.00
C GLN A 129 20.64 3.34 4.15
N ARG A 130 19.88 2.67 5.04
CA ARG A 130 20.44 1.92 6.18
C ARG A 130 20.26 0.41 6.06
N GLN A 131 19.24 -0.03 5.31
CA GLN A 131 18.82 -1.42 5.21
C GLN A 131 18.78 -1.85 3.73
N PRO A 132 19.92 -1.82 3.01
CA PRO A 132 19.96 -1.92 1.54
C PRO A 132 19.40 -3.22 0.98
N TYR A 133 19.39 -4.28 1.79
CA TYR A 133 18.90 -5.61 1.38
C TYR A 133 17.44 -5.88 1.76
N SER A 134 16.81 -4.97 2.52
CA SER A 134 15.42 -5.14 2.95
C SER A 134 14.47 -5.22 1.75
N VAL A 135 13.51 -6.14 1.83
CA VAL A 135 12.39 -6.22 0.89
C VAL A 135 11.28 -5.30 1.38
N LEU A 136 10.81 -4.41 0.50
CA LEU A 136 9.73 -3.49 0.81
C LEU A 136 8.52 -3.82 -0.07
N VAL A 137 7.35 -3.91 0.55
CA VAL A 137 6.10 -4.27 -0.12
C VAL A 137 5.07 -3.16 0.13
N GLY A 138 4.52 -2.59 -0.93
CA GLY A 138 3.31 -1.75 -0.85
C GLY A 138 2.06 -2.61 -1.02
N ALA A 139 1.19 -2.65 -0.01
CA ALA A 139 -0.07 -3.39 -0.05
C ALA A 139 -1.26 -2.42 -0.15
N MET A 140 -1.94 -2.43 -1.31
CA MET A 140 -3.08 -1.58 -1.59
C MET A 140 -4.39 -2.33 -1.29
N PHE A 141 -5.21 -1.78 -0.41
CA PHE A 141 -6.55 -2.30 -0.11
C PHE A 141 -7.60 -1.33 -0.62
N GLU A 142 -8.33 -1.75 -1.65
CA GLU A 142 -9.21 -0.89 -2.43
C GLU A 142 -10.61 -1.48 -2.53
N PRO A 143 -11.66 -0.65 -2.64
CA PRO A 143 -13.03 -1.13 -2.68
C PRO A 143 -13.35 -1.56 -4.12
N LEU A 144 -13.96 -2.73 -4.32
CA LEU A 144 -14.26 -3.28 -5.65
C LEU A 144 -14.86 -2.27 -6.67
N PRO A 145 -15.79 -1.35 -6.30
CA PRO A 145 -16.32 -0.35 -7.22
C PRO A 145 -15.28 0.57 -7.90
N ILE A 146 -14.07 0.67 -7.36
CA ILE A 146 -12.95 1.42 -7.96
C ILE A 146 -12.56 0.91 -9.37
N THR A 147 -12.90 -0.34 -9.66
CA THR A 147 -12.69 -0.98 -10.97
C THR A 147 -13.67 -0.49 -12.04
N GLN A 148 -14.76 0.15 -11.64
CA GLN A 148 -15.91 0.48 -12.50
C GLN A 148 -16.16 1.98 -12.64
N ASP A 149 -15.33 2.84 -12.04
CA ASP A 149 -15.58 4.29 -11.99
C ASP A 149 -15.00 5.09 -13.18
N GLY A 150 -14.51 4.39 -14.21
CA GLY A 150 -14.02 4.97 -15.45
C GLY A 150 -15.13 5.24 -16.47
N ASN A 151 -14.85 6.07 -17.47
CA ASN A 151 -15.75 6.32 -18.59
C ASN A 151 -15.08 6.00 -19.94
N PRO A 152 -15.25 4.78 -20.49
CA PRO A 152 -14.55 4.35 -21.70
C PRO A 152 -14.95 5.15 -22.96
N SER A 153 -16.02 5.95 -22.92
CA SER A 153 -16.40 6.84 -24.02
C SER A 153 -15.53 8.09 -24.13
N THR A 154 -14.53 8.25 -23.25
CA THR A 154 -13.68 9.43 -23.17
C THR A 154 -12.21 9.06 -23.36
N THR A 155 -11.45 9.91 -24.04
CA THR A 155 -10.02 9.72 -24.31
C THR A 155 -9.10 10.40 -23.30
N SER A 156 -9.66 11.16 -22.35
CA SER A 156 -8.91 11.82 -21.28
C SER A 156 -8.61 10.86 -20.12
N ASP A 157 -7.93 11.34 -19.07
CA ASP A 157 -7.56 10.53 -17.90
C ASP A 157 -8.76 9.90 -17.17
N VAL A 158 -9.98 10.39 -17.42
CA VAL A 158 -11.21 9.78 -16.90
C VAL A 158 -11.68 8.55 -17.68
N GLY A 159 -11.04 8.23 -18.80
CA GLY A 159 -11.29 7.06 -19.65
C GLY A 159 -11.08 5.73 -18.94
N LYS A 160 -10.05 5.67 -18.11
CA LYS A 160 -9.67 4.48 -17.32
C LYS A 160 -10.39 4.48 -15.98
N SER A 161 -10.64 3.31 -15.40
CA SER A 161 -11.05 3.21 -14.00
C SER A 161 -9.90 3.62 -13.06
N SER A 162 -10.23 4.00 -11.84
CA SER A 162 -9.27 4.41 -10.83
C SER A 162 -8.34 3.24 -10.48
N PHE A 163 -8.85 2.01 -10.47
CA PHE A 163 -8.02 0.81 -10.32
C PHE A 163 -6.97 0.71 -11.43
N ALA A 164 -7.38 0.84 -12.69
CA ALA A 164 -6.46 0.79 -13.83
C ALA A 164 -5.42 1.92 -13.77
N HIS A 165 -5.81 3.11 -13.31
CA HIS A 165 -4.89 4.21 -13.07
C HIS A 165 -3.90 3.91 -11.92
N HIS A 166 -4.35 3.28 -10.84
CA HIS A 166 -3.48 2.88 -9.72
C HIS A 166 -2.46 1.83 -10.15
N VAL A 167 -2.91 0.79 -10.86
CA VAL A 167 -2.02 -0.24 -11.41
C VAL A 167 -0.98 0.39 -12.34
N THR A 168 -1.40 1.26 -13.27
CA THR A 168 -0.48 1.92 -14.22
C THR A 168 0.55 2.80 -13.53
N THR A 169 0.16 3.47 -12.43
CA THR A 169 1.05 4.34 -11.65
C THR A 169 2.06 3.49 -10.88
N LEU A 170 1.59 2.50 -10.11
CA LEU A 170 2.43 1.73 -9.19
C LEU A 170 3.23 0.62 -9.87
N SER A 171 2.82 0.13 -11.04
CA SER A 171 3.55 -0.93 -11.77
C SER A 171 4.96 -0.50 -12.15
N LYS A 172 5.18 0.81 -12.33
CA LYS A 172 6.49 1.43 -12.57
C LYS A 172 7.45 1.34 -11.38
N ARG A 173 6.95 0.90 -10.22
CA ARG A 173 7.70 0.78 -8.96
C ARG A 173 7.87 -0.68 -8.52
N ALA A 174 7.24 -1.61 -9.24
CA ALA A 174 7.17 -3.02 -8.86
C ALA A 174 8.18 -3.87 -9.65
N GLY A 175 9.05 -4.59 -8.92
CA GLY A 175 10.06 -5.51 -9.48
C GLY A 175 11.49 -5.06 -9.18
N ARG A 176 12.40 -6.02 -9.00
CA ARG A 176 13.84 -5.77 -8.93
C ARG A 176 14.41 -5.85 -10.36
N GLY A 177 14.49 -4.74 -11.07
CA GLY A 177 15.27 -4.61 -12.32
C GLY A 177 14.63 -5.12 -13.63
N LYS A 178 15.52 -5.44 -14.58
CA LYS A 178 15.25 -5.79 -15.99
C LYS A 178 14.28 -6.98 -16.15
N ARG A 179 13.18 -6.79 -16.90
CA ARG A 179 12.22 -7.85 -17.27
C ARG A 179 12.36 -8.25 -18.72
N PRO A 180 12.37 -9.54 -19.09
CA PRO A 180 12.40 -9.95 -20.49
C PRO A 180 11.14 -9.45 -21.22
N VAL A 181 11.30 -8.97 -22.45
CA VAL A 181 10.17 -8.65 -23.33
C VAL A 181 9.70 -9.93 -24.00
N HIS A 182 8.53 -10.42 -23.61
CA HIS A 182 7.91 -11.57 -24.29
C HIS A 182 7.62 -11.23 -25.76
N GLY A 183 8.18 -12.03 -26.68
CA GLY A 183 8.06 -11.85 -28.13
C GLY A 183 9.19 -11.04 -28.79
N ALA A 184 10.19 -10.61 -28.03
CA ALA A 184 11.41 -10.01 -28.57
C ALA A 184 12.59 -11.02 -28.53
N GLY A 185 13.65 -10.73 -29.27
CA GLY A 185 14.85 -11.56 -29.33
C GLY A 185 15.58 -11.69 -27.98
N ASP A 186 16.41 -12.73 -27.85
CA ASP A 186 17.19 -12.99 -26.65
C ASP A 186 18.01 -11.76 -26.24
N GLY A 187 17.92 -11.38 -24.96
CA GLY A 187 18.58 -10.19 -24.42
C GLY A 187 17.76 -8.90 -24.46
N ALA A 188 16.51 -8.94 -24.96
CA ALA A 188 15.58 -7.82 -24.85
C ALA A 188 14.96 -7.76 -23.45
N TRP A 189 15.31 -6.72 -22.69
CA TRP A 189 14.75 -6.47 -21.37
C TRP A 189 14.18 -5.06 -21.27
N VAL A 190 13.06 -4.89 -20.57
CA VAL A 190 12.58 -3.59 -20.10
C VAL A 190 13.13 -3.37 -18.71
N ASP A 191 13.93 -2.31 -18.55
CA ASP A 191 14.25 -1.82 -17.21
C ASP A 191 13.06 -1.02 -16.69
N LEU A 192 12.18 -1.68 -15.95
CA LEU A 192 11.12 -1.03 -15.18
C LEU A 192 11.61 -0.69 -13.77
N GLY A 193 12.93 -0.64 -13.57
CA GLY A 193 13.57 -0.35 -12.30
C GLY A 193 12.89 0.83 -11.63
N ALA A 194 12.68 0.68 -10.31
CA ALA A 194 12.45 1.79 -9.41
C ALA A 194 13.34 2.96 -9.88
N GLU A 195 12.71 4.04 -10.35
CA GLU A 195 13.39 5.22 -10.85
C GLU A 195 14.62 5.49 -9.98
N ASP A 196 15.81 5.56 -10.61
CA ASP A 196 17.00 6.04 -9.94
C ASP A 196 16.64 7.37 -9.28
N PRO A 197 16.61 7.46 -7.94
CA PRO A 197 16.10 8.66 -7.27
C PRO A 197 17.05 9.86 -7.41
N ARG A 198 18.15 9.72 -8.16
CA ARG A 198 19.07 10.81 -8.51
C ARG A 198 18.68 11.57 -9.79
N TYR A 199 17.64 11.12 -10.50
CA TYR A 199 17.07 11.82 -11.66
C TYR A 199 15.55 11.95 -11.53
#